data_AF-A0A1B8XYN8-F1
#
_entry.id   AF-A0A1B8XYN8-F1
#
_cell.length_a   1.000
_cell.length_b   1.000
_cell.length_c   1.000
_cell.angle_alpha   90.00
_cell.angle_beta   90.00
_cell.angle_gamma   90.00
#
_symmetry.space_group_name_H-M   'P 1'
#
loop_
_entity.id
_entity.type
_entity.pdbx_description
1 polymer ?
#
loop_
_entity_poly.entity_id
_entity_poly.type
_entity_poly.pdbx_seq_one_letter_code
_entity_poly.pdbx_strand_id
1 'polypeptide(L)'
;MAAYIEFVPPPECPDWQPPFACDVKSFCFTPRVLRLNELEAMTRVKLDFLDQLGKFWELQGSALRIPVVDGKLLGVYALSKVVSSEGGFEVVTKEKKWSQVGNRMGYQPGKGTGSLLKLHYDRILYPYELFQSGVSLMERNAPRIF
;
A
#
# COMPACT_ATOMS: atom_id res chain seq x y z
N MET A 1 17.71 15.78 1.61
CA MET A 1 18.27 15.04 2.76
C MET A 1 18.19 15.95 3.97
N ALA A 2 17.42 15.59 4.99
CA ALA A 2 17.43 16.30 6.27
C ALA A 2 18.50 15.65 7.15
N ALA A 3 19.48 16.43 7.58
CA ALA A 3 20.45 15.99 8.59
C ALA A 3 19.86 16.31 9.97
N TYR A 4 19.90 15.34 10.87
CA TYR A 4 19.60 15.58 12.28
C TYR A 4 20.83 16.18 12.95
N ILE A 5 20.62 17.21 13.77
CA ILE A 5 21.64 17.80 14.63
C ILE A 5 21.20 17.53 16.06
N GLU A 6 22.07 16.87 16.82
CA GLU A 6 21.87 16.62 18.24
C GLU A 6 22.46 17.80 19.03
N PHE A 7 21.65 18.47 19.84
CA PHE A 7 22.11 19.55 20.71
C PHE A 7 22.66 18.94 21.99
N VAL A 8 23.98 18.99 22.17
CA VAL A 8 24.64 18.65 23.43
C VAL A 8 24.74 19.93 24.26
N PRO A 9 24.30 19.92 25.54
CA PRO A 9 24.41 21.10 26.38
C PRO A 9 25.85 21.61 26.52
N PRO A 10 26.05 22.93 26.66
CA PRO A 10 27.37 23.52 26.70
C PRO A 10 28.22 22.97 27.86
N PRO A 11 29.49 22.61 27.63
CA PRO A 11 30.39 22.09 28.67
C PRO A 11 30.73 23.12 29.77
N GLU A 12 30.44 24.39 29.52
CA GLU A 12 30.59 25.53 30.43
C GLU A 12 29.49 25.62 31.51
N CYS A 13 28.47 24.74 31.45
CA CYS A 13 27.49 24.56 32.52
C CYS A 13 27.51 23.11 33.06
N PRO A 14 28.53 22.71 33.84
CA PRO A 14 28.60 21.37 34.44
C PRO A 14 27.41 21.02 35.34
N ASP A 15 26.75 22.05 35.88
CA ASP A 15 25.65 21.94 36.85
C ASP A 15 24.25 21.95 36.20
N TRP A 16 24.15 21.88 34.87
CA TRP A 16 22.86 21.82 34.18
C TRP A 16 22.20 20.44 34.34
N GLN A 17 21.46 20.28 35.42
CA GLN A 17 20.67 19.08 35.72
C GLN A 17 19.22 19.50 36.00
N PRO A 18 18.35 19.58 34.97
CA PRO A 18 16.95 19.89 35.19
C PRO A 18 16.29 18.77 36.02
N PRO A 19 15.46 19.09 37.03
CA PRO A 19 14.77 18.09 37.81
C PRO A 19 13.72 17.36 36.96
N PHE A 20 13.65 16.05 37.08
CA PHE A 20 12.59 15.27 36.46
C PHE A 20 11.27 15.53 37.21
N ALA A 21 10.34 16.23 36.57
CA ALA A 21 9.11 16.71 37.22
C ALA A 21 8.06 15.62 37.44
N CYS A 22 8.18 14.47 36.77
CA CYS A 22 7.19 13.39 36.85
C CYS A 22 7.53 12.41 37.98
N ASP A 23 6.57 12.17 38.88
CA ASP A 23 6.69 11.09 39.86
C ASP A 23 6.51 9.73 39.18
N VAL A 24 7.60 8.96 39.15
CA VAL A 24 7.67 7.65 38.50
C VAL A 24 6.72 6.63 39.16
N LYS A 25 6.43 6.78 40.47
CA LYS A 25 5.63 5.80 41.22
C LYS A 25 4.13 5.92 40.93
N SER A 26 3.66 7.10 40.51
CA SER A 26 2.25 7.36 40.17
C SER A 26 1.99 7.43 38.66
N PHE A 27 3.04 7.38 37.83
CA PHE A 27 2.89 7.54 36.38
C PHE A 27 2.50 6.22 35.71
N CYS A 28 1.24 6.11 35.32
CA CYS A 28 0.74 5.03 34.47
C CYS A 28 0.39 5.58 33.09
N PHE A 29 0.86 4.91 32.05
CA PHE A 29 0.44 5.17 30.67
C PHE A 29 0.14 3.84 29.99
N THR A 30 -0.79 3.86 29.04
CA THR A 30 -1.06 2.69 28.20
C THR A 30 0.06 2.58 27.16
N PRO A 31 0.93 1.55 27.23
CA PRO A 31 1.99 1.40 26.25
C PRO A 31 1.39 1.13 24.87
N ARG A 32 1.97 1.73 23.82
CA ARG A 32 1.66 1.32 22.45
C ARG A 32 2.51 0.11 22.09
N VAL A 33 1.84 -0.99 21.75
CA VAL A 33 2.52 -2.17 21.22
C VAL A 33 3.02 -1.86 19.81
N LEU A 34 4.34 -1.85 19.61
CA LEU A 34 4.97 -1.64 18.31
C LEU A 34 5.57 -2.97 17.83
N ARG A 35 4.88 -3.68 16.92
CA ARG A 35 5.36 -4.96 16.37
C ARG A 35 6.34 -4.72 15.20
N LEU A 36 7.63 -4.57 15.51
CA LEU A 36 8.69 -4.31 14.51
C LEU A 36 8.68 -5.34 13.35
N ASN A 37 8.57 -6.63 13.66
CA ASN A 37 8.67 -7.71 12.67
C ASN A 37 7.46 -7.77 11.71
N GLU A 38 6.28 -7.35 12.17
CA GLU A 38 5.07 -7.32 11.34
C GLU A 38 5.08 -6.13 10.38
N LEU A 39 5.71 -5.02 10.78
CA LEU A 39 5.87 -3.82 9.96
C LEU A 39 6.88 -4.05 8.82
N GLU A 40 8.02 -4.69 9.10
CA GLU A 40 9.06 -4.94 8.09
C GLU A 40 8.69 -6.09 7.13
N ALA A 41 8.13 -7.21 7.63
CA ALA A 41 7.75 -8.34 6.78
C ALA A 41 6.60 -8.01 5.82
N MET A 42 5.58 -7.26 6.28
CA MET A 42 4.52 -6.74 5.41
C MET A 42 5.08 -5.80 4.35
N THR A 43 6.13 -5.05 4.68
CA THR A 43 6.79 -4.14 3.74
C THR A 43 7.64 -4.89 2.71
N ARG A 44 8.38 -5.95 3.09
CA ARG A 44 9.18 -6.75 2.14
C ARG A 44 8.33 -7.48 1.11
N VAL A 45 7.28 -8.19 1.52
CA VAL A 45 6.38 -8.89 0.58
C VAL A 45 5.68 -7.89 -0.35
N LYS A 46 5.26 -6.75 0.19
CA LYS A 46 4.66 -5.67 -0.61
C LYS A 46 5.66 -5.07 -1.61
N LEU A 47 6.91 -4.84 -1.19
CA LEU A 47 7.95 -4.31 -2.06
C LEU A 47 8.31 -5.30 -3.16
N ASP A 48 8.45 -6.59 -2.85
CA ASP A 48 8.70 -7.64 -3.83
C ASP A 48 7.56 -7.74 -4.86
N PHE A 49 6.31 -7.70 -4.40
CA PHE A 49 5.15 -7.65 -5.29
C PHE A 49 5.19 -6.44 -6.23
N LEU A 50 5.50 -5.25 -5.70
CA LEU A 50 5.59 -4.03 -6.51
C LEU A 50 6.77 -4.07 -7.48
N ASP A 51 7.89 -4.68 -7.09
CA ASP A 51 9.07 -4.88 -7.93
C ASP A 51 8.78 -5.83 -9.09
N GLN A 52 8.14 -6.98 -8.82
CA GLN A 52 7.70 -7.91 -9.86
C GLN A 52 6.67 -7.29 -10.81
N LEU A 53 5.72 -6.53 -10.26
CA LEU A 53 4.73 -5.80 -11.07
C LEU A 53 5.40 -4.72 -11.92
N GLY A 54 6.38 -4.00 -11.37
CA GLY A 54 7.18 -3.02 -12.09
C GLY A 54 7.91 -3.65 -13.29
N LYS A 55 8.66 -4.72 -13.02
CA LYS A 55 9.36 -5.51 -14.05
C LYS A 55 8.43 -6.03 -15.14
N PHE A 56 7.24 -6.50 -14.77
CA PHE A 56 6.22 -6.95 -15.73
C PHE A 56 5.84 -5.82 -16.69
N TRP A 57 5.55 -4.63 -16.17
CA TRP A 57 5.17 -3.49 -17.01
C TRP A 57 6.35 -2.99 -17.87
N GLU A 58 7.55 -2.96 -17.31
CA GLU A 58 8.78 -2.64 -18.07
C GLU A 58 8.99 -3.60 -19.25
N LEU A 59 8.77 -4.90 -19.04
CA LEU A 59 8.83 -5.91 -20.11
C LEU A 59 7.75 -5.70 -21.19
N GLN A 60 6.60 -5.14 -20.84
CA GLN A 60 5.55 -4.76 -21.80
C GLN A 60 5.82 -3.41 -22.48
N GLY A 61 6.93 -2.73 -22.18
CA GLY A 61 7.28 -1.43 -22.74
C GLY A 61 6.49 -0.26 -22.15
N SER A 62 5.88 -0.42 -20.98
CA SER A 62 5.10 0.62 -20.30
C SER A 62 5.59 0.82 -18.87
N ALA A 63 5.67 2.07 -18.41
CA ALA A 63 6.04 2.34 -17.02
C ALA A 63 4.84 2.10 -16.09
N LEU A 64 5.02 1.32 -15.02
CA LEU A 64 4.02 1.15 -13.96
C LEU A 64 3.70 2.52 -13.34
N ARG A 65 2.47 3.00 -13.53
CA ARG A 65 1.97 4.26 -12.94
C ARG A 65 0.88 3.97 -11.93
N ILE A 66 1.19 4.16 -10.65
CA ILE A 66 0.23 3.97 -9.56
C ILE A 66 -0.62 5.25 -9.41
N PRO A 67 -1.95 5.16 -9.56
CA PRO A 67 -2.84 6.31 -9.44
C PRO A 67 -3.03 6.74 -7.98
N VAL A 68 -3.42 8.00 -7.80
CA VAL A 68 -3.81 8.55 -6.49
C VAL A 68 -5.34 8.50 -6.38
N VAL A 69 -5.84 7.90 -5.30
CA VAL A 69 -7.26 7.77 -4.99
C VAL A 69 -7.52 8.43 -3.63
N ASP A 70 -8.46 9.37 -3.57
CA ASP A 70 -8.83 10.12 -2.35
C ASP A 70 -7.61 10.77 -1.66
N GLY A 71 -6.70 11.33 -2.46
CA GLY A 71 -5.47 12.01 -1.99
C GLY A 71 -4.35 11.08 -1.51
N LYS A 72 -4.51 9.76 -1.64
CA LYS A 72 -3.51 8.75 -1.25
C LYS A 72 -3.12 7.88 -2.44
N LEU A 73 -1.84 7.50 -2.52
CA LEU A 73 -1.39 6.50 -3.49
C LEU A 73 -2.19 5.20 -3.32
N LEU A 74 -2.70 4.67 -4.42
CA LEU A 74 -3.46 3.42 -4.41
C LEU A 74 -2.56 2.28 -3.90
N GLY A 75 -3.00 1.62 -2.83
CA GLY A 75 -2.31 0.44 -2.29
C GLY A 75 -2.54 -0.79 -3.17
N VAL A 76 -1.82 -0.90 -4.29
CA VAL A 76 -2.01 -1.95 -5.31
C VAL A 76 -1.92 -3.37 -4.73
N TYR A 77 -0.94 -3.65 -3.88
CA TYR A 77 -0.83 -4.93 -3.17
C TYR A 77 -2.02 -5.22 -2.24
N ALA A 78 -2.47 -4.21 -1.48
CA ALA A 78 -3.61 -4.38 -0.59
C ALA A 78 -4.91 -4.59 -1.37
N LEU A 79 -5.07 -3.89 -2.50
CA LEU A 79 -6.19 -4.07 -3.41
C LEU A 79 -6.21 -5.49 -3.98
N SER A 80 -5.09 -5.98 -4.50
CA SER A 80 -4.94 -7.36 -4.98
C SER A 80 -5.31 -8.36 -3.88
N LYS A 81 -4.75 -8.23 -2.68
CA LYS A 81 -5.02 -9.14 -1.56
C LYS A 81 -6.50 -9.19 -1.16
N VAL A 82 -7.16 -8.04 -1.08
CA VAL A 82 -8.60 -7.96 -0.74
C VAL A 82 -9.45 -8.58 -1.85
N VAL A 83 -9.13 -8.31 -3.11
CA VAL A 83 -9.87 -8.89 -4.25
C VAL A 83 -9.68 -10.40 -4.31
N SER A 84 -8.45 -10.90 -4.12
CA SER A 84 -8.18 -12.34 -4.04
C SER A 84 -8.93 -13.00 -2.89
N SER A 85 -9.03 -12.34 -1.72
CA SER A 85 -9.82 -12.88 -0.58
C SER A 85 -11.31 -12.95 -0.86
N GLU A 86 -11.82 -12.10 -1.75
CA GLU A 86 -13.24 -12.06 -2.16
C GLU A 86 -13.54 -12.95 -3.36
N GLY A 87 -12.59 -13.79 -3.80
CA GLY A 87 -12.76 -14.75 -4.90
C GLY A 87 -12.28 -14.25 -6.26
N GLY A 88 -11.50 -13.17 -6.31
CA GLY A 88 -10.88 -12.66 -7.54
C GLY A 88 -11.69 -11.58 -8.27
N PHE A 89 -11.09 -11.03 -9.32
CA PHE A 89 -11.65 -9.88 -10.04
C PHE A 89 -13.05 -10.14 -10.63
N GLU A 90 -13.26 -11.33 -11.20
CA GLU A 90 -14.52 -11.71 -11.85
C GLU A 90 -15.67 -11.82 -10.86
N VAL A 91 -15.43 -12.47 -9.71
CA VAL A 91 -16.42 -12.68 -8.64
C VAL A 91 -16.83 -11.34 -8.03
N VAL A 92 -15.86 -10.50 -7.64
CA VAL A 92 -16.10 -9.17 -7.07
C VAL A 92 -16.87 -8.28 -8.05
N THR A 93 -16.57 -8.39 -9.35
CA THR A 93 -17.27 -7.66 -10.41
C THR A 93 -18.70 -8.15 -10.61
N LYS A 94 -18.92 -9.47 -10.66
CA LYS A 94 -20.25 -10.06 -10.84
C LYS A 94 -21.18 -9.75 -9.68
N GLU A 95 -20.66 -9.81 -8.45
CA GLU A 95 -21.42 -9.55 -7.23
C GLU A 95 -21.47 -8.05 -6.85
N LYS A 96 -20.89 -7.15 -7.65
CA LYS A 96 -20.83 -5.70 -7.40
C LYS A 96 -20.23 -5.34 -6.02
N LYS A 97 -19.27 -6.12 -5.54
CA LYS A 97 -18.64 -5.98 -4.22
C LYS A 97 -17.54 -4.90 -4.15
N TRP A 98 -17.28 -4.18 -5.22
CA TRP A 98 -16.25 -3.13 -5.29
C TRP A 98 -16.40 -2.02 -4.23
N SER A 99 -17.63 -1.67 -3.86
CA SER A 99 -17.88 -0.73 -2.76
C SER A 99 -17.42 -1.28 -1.40
N GLN A 100 -17.57 -2.59 -1.18
CA GLN A 100 -17.11 -3.26 0.04
C GLN A 100 -15.58 -3.36 0.06
N VAL A 101 -14.95 -3.63 -1.08
CA VAL A 101 -13.49 -3.59 -1.24
C VAL A 101 -12.94 -2.22 -0.87
N GLY A 102 -13.55 -1.14 -1.40
CA GLY A 102 -13.16 0.22 -1.06
C GLY A 102 -13.29 0.52 0.44
N ASN A 103 -14.37 0.08 1.08
CA ASN A 103 -14.57 0.25 2.52
C ASN A 103 -13.49 -0.50 3.34
N ARG A 104 -13.15 -1.74 2.96
CA ARG A 104 -12.07 -2.51 3.62
C ARG A 104 -10.69 -1.88 3.44
N MET A 105 -10.45 -1.20 2.32
CA MET A 105 -9.23 -0.42 2.11
C MET A 105 -9.20 0.92 2.87
N GLY A 106 -10.28 1.26 3.59
CA GLY A 106 -10.39 2.50 4.36
C GLY A 106 -10.82 3.72 3.55
N TYR A 107 -11.34 3.52 2.32
CA TYR A 107 -11.92 4.62 1.54
C TYR A 107 -13.34 4.94 2.00
N GLN A 108 -13.69 6.23 1.96
CA GLN A 108 -15.03 6.68 2.36
C GLN A 108 -16.11 6.16 1.40
N PRO A 109 -17.21 5.59 1.91
CA PRO A 109 -18.32 5.15 1.07
C PRO A 109 -19.03 6.35 0.41
N GLY A 110 -19.60 6.14 -0.78
CA GLY A 110 -20.44 7.13 -1.47
C GLY A 110 -19.73 8.03 -2.50
N LYS A 111 -18.40 8.06 -2.55
CA LYS A 111 -17.64 8.87 -3.55
C LYS A 111 -17.42 8.18 -4.91
N GLY A 112 -18.09 7.06 -5.18
CA GLY A 112 -17.85 6.28 -6.40
C GLY A 112 -16.49 5.57 -6.45
N THR A 113 -15.78 5.49 -5.31
CA THR A 113 -14.43 4.91 -5.21
C THR A 113 -14.39 3.44 -5.67
N GLY A 114 -15.45 2.67 -5.46
CA GLY A 114 -15.52 1.27 -5.91
C GLY A 114 -15.36 1.12 -7.42
N SER A 115 -16.05 1.95 -8.21
CA SER A 115 -15.94 1.94 -9.67
C SER A 115 -14.54 2.36 -10.15
N LEU A 116 -13.92 3.30 -9.46
CA LEU A 116 -12.56 3.75 -9.73
C LEU A 116 -11.52 2.66 -9.42
N LEU A 117 -11.68 1.96 -8.28
CA LEU A 117 -10.84 0.82 -7.92
C LEU A 117 -10.94 -0.30 -8.95
N LYS A 118 -12.15 -0.61 -9.45
CA LYS A 118 -12.34 -1.57 -10.53
C LYS A 118 -11.55 -1.17 -11.78
N LEU A 119 -11.67 0.08 -12.22
CA LEU A 119 -10.96 0.58 -13.41
C LEU A 119 -9.44 0.48 -13.26
N HIS A 120 -8.91 0.82 -12.09
CA HIS A 120 -7.48 0.72 -11.83
C HIS A 120 -7.00 -0.72 -11.70
N TYR A 121 -7.82 -1.61 -11.12
CA TYR A 121 -7.52 -3.04 -11.07
C TYR A 121 -7.42 -3.61 -12.48
N ASP A 122 -8.43 -3.37 -13.31
CA ASP A 122 -8.52 -3.87 -14.69
C ASP A 122 -7.34 -3.43 -15.55
N ARG A 123 -6.87 -2.19 -15.37
CA ARG A 123 -5.74 -1.66 -16.15
C ARG A 123 -4.37 -2.10 -15.65
N ILE A 124 -4.18 -2.21 -14.33
CA ILE A 124 -2.85 -2.36 -13.73
C ILE A 124 -2.59 -3.80 -13.26
N LEU A 125 -3.57 -4.39 -12.59
CA LEU A 125 -3.43 -5.68 -11.90
C LEU A 125 -3.91 -6.85 -12.74
N TYR A 126 -5.00 -6.69 -13.49
CA TYR A 126 -5.60 -7.78 -14.23
C TYR A 126 -4.66 -8.42 -15.28
N PRO A 127 -3.87 -7.66 -16.05
CA PRO A 127 -2.86 -8.25 -16.94
C PRO A 127 -1.82 -9.07 -16.15
N TYR A 128 -1.36 -8.54 -15.02
CA TYR A 128 -0.38 -9.22 -14.18
C TYR A 128 -0.96 -10.49 -13.52
N GLU A 129 -2.23 -10.48 -13.12
CA GLU A 129 -2.94 -11.64 -12.57
C GLU A 129 -3.06 -12.77 -13.60
N LEU A 130 -3.38 -12.43 -14.86
CA LEU A 130 -3.38 -13.39 -15.96
C LEU A 130 -2.00 -13.99 -16.20
N PHE A 131 -0.96 -13.15 -16.21
CA PHE A 131 0.43 -13.59 -16.33
C PHE A 131 0.82 -14.55 -15.20
N GLN A 132 0.49 -14.23 -13.94
CA GLN A 132 0.76 -15.10 -12.79
C GLN A 132 -0.02 -16.42 -12.84
N SER A 133 -1.26 -16.40 -13.36
CA SER A 133 -2.11 -17.59 -13.46
C SER A 133 -1.67 -18.58 -14.56
N GLY A 134 -0.62 -18.25 -15.32
CA GLY A 134 -0.13 -19.09 -16.43
C GLY A 134 -0.96 -18.99 -17.71
N VAL A 135 -1.94 -18.08 -17.76
CA VAL A 135 -2.71 -17.77 -18.97
C VAL A 135 -1.92 -16.76 -19.78
N SER A 136 -1.31 -17.22 -20.88
CA SER A 136 -0.49 -16.39 -21.76
C SER A 136 -1.26 -15.15 -22.24
N LEU A 137 -0.75 -13.96 -21.89
CA LEU A 137 -1.28 -12.65 -22.33
C LEU A 137 -1.02 -12.34 -23.81
N MET A 138 -0.38 -13.25 -24.56
CA MET A 138 0.08 -12.97 -25.92
C MET A 138 -1.05 -12.77 -26.95
N GLU A 139 -2.32 -12.98 -26.62
CA GLU A 139 -3.42 -12.85 -27.57
C GLU A 139 -4.11 -11.46 -27.64
N ARG A 140 -3.78 -10.48 -26.79
CA ARG A 140 -4.51 -9.19 -26.77
C ARG A 140 -3.78 -7.95 -27.26
N ASN A 141 -2.47 -8.02 -27.54
CA ASN A 141 -1.71 -6.90 -28.09
C ASN A 141 -1.67 -6.87 -29.64
N ALA A 142 -2.52 -7.64 -30.32
CA ALA A 142 -2.75 -7.42 -31.75
C ALA A 142 -3.57 -6.12 -31.93
N PRO A 143 -3.09 -5.13 -32.70
CA PRO A 143 -3.88 -3.95 -33.01
C PRO A 143 -5.15 -4.41 -33.72
N ARG A 144 -6.32 -4.10 -33.16
CA ARG A 144 -7.60 -4.22 -33.86
C ARG A 144 -7.63 -3.15 -34.96
N ILE A 145 -7.05 -3.49 -36.10
CA ILE A 145 -7.32 -2.82 -37.38
C ILE A 145 -8.25 -3.74 -38.15
N PHE A 146 -9.55 -3.44 -38.08
CA PHE A 146 -10.43 -3.16 -39.22
C PHE A 146 -11.53 -2.23 -38.74
#